data_AF-A0A7J4IX35-F1
#
_entry.id   AF-A0A7J4IX35-F1
#
_cell.length_a   1.000
_cell.length_b   1.000
_cell.length_c   1.000
_cell.angle_alpha   90.00
_cell.angle_beta   90.00
_cell.angle_gamma   90.00
#
_symmetry.space_group_name_H-M   'P 1'
#
loop_
_entity.id
_entity.type
_entity.pdbx_description
1 polymer ?
#
loop_
_entity_poly.entity_id
_entity_poly.type
_entity_poly.pdbx_seq_one_letter_code
_entity_poly.pdbx_strand_id
1 'polypeptide(L)'
;MQLSIGELEAKAREINEAIYGPDRSRKRKLMEAAKEQADLSAKFALQKALSVHGISDSSKKAFVELLKERRDAVNILFASSQSEKQKATEMLKPIFGYKGMEFIEGFQSAFRQLQSEIEFEKKRHVAI
;
A
#
# COMPACT_ATOMS: atom_id res chain seq x y z
N MET A 1 11.89 -34.16 33.20
CA MET A 1 10.42 -34.17 33.18
C MET A 1 9.98 -33.64 31.83
N GLN A 2 9.29 -34.46 31.02
CA GLN A 2 8.66 -34.00 29.78
C GLN A 2 7.28 -33.42 30.13
N LEU A 3 7.02 -32.17 29.74
CA LEU A 3 5.72 -31.53 29.88
C LEU A 3 4.71 -32.26 28.97
N SER A 4 3.53 -32.57 29.49
CA SER A 4 2.50 -33.21 28.68
C SER A 4 1.94 -32.23 27.63
N ILE A 5 1.45 -32.76 26.51
CA ILE A 5 0.92 -31.94 25.41
C ILE A 5 -0.21 -31.02 25.90
N GLY A 6 -1.09 -31.52 26.78
CA GLY A 6 -2.18 -30.73 27.35
C GLY A 6 -1.71 -29.56 28.23
N GLU A 7 -0.60 -29.71 28.95
CA GLU A 7 -0.03 -28.62 29.75
C GLU A 7 0.62 -27.54 28.88
N LEU A 8 1.22 -27.93 27.74
CA LEU A 8 1.77 -26.99 26.77
C LEU A 8 0.67 -26.18 26.06
N GLU A 9 -0.45 -26.82 25.72
CA GLU A 9 -1.62 -26.16 25.11
C GLU A 9 -2.30 -25.19 26.07
N ALA A 10 -2.47 -25.59 27.34
CA ALA A 10 -3.00 -24.71 28.38
C ALA A 10 -2.11 -23.47 28.57
N LYS A 11 -0.78 -23.66 28.59
CA LYS A 11 0.18 -22.54 28.73
C LYS A 11 0.20 -21.63 27.50
N ALA A 12 0.10 -22.18 26.29
CA ALA A 12 -0.01 -21.39 25.06
C ALA A 12 -1.30 -20.56 25.01
N ARG A 13 -2.40 -21.08 25.57
CA ARG A 13 -3.68 -20.38 25.67
C ARG A 13 -3.63 -19.24 26.69
N GLU A 14 -3.06 -19.48 27.87
CA GLU A 14 -2.79 -18.44 28.88
C GLU A 14 -1.88 -17.33 28.32
N ILE A 15 -0.81 -17.69 27.60
CA ILE A 15 0.10 -16.72 26.96
C ILE A 15 -0.65 -15.91 25.89
N ASN A 16 -1.50 -16.55 25.09
CA ASN A 16 -2.31 -15.84 24.09
C ASN A 16 -3.37 -14.94 24.73
N GLU A 17 -4.02 -15.33 25.82
CA GLU A 17 -4.98 -14.48 26.54
C GLU A 17 -4.29 -13.33 27.29
N ALA A 18 -3.11 -13.57 27.87
CA ALA A 18 -2.30 -12.53 28.51
C ALA A 18 -1.73 -11.51 27.51
N ILE A 19 -1.37 -11.95 26.29
CA ILE A 19 -0.85 -11.08 25.23
C ILE A 19 -1.99 -10.43 24.42
N TYR A 20 -3.12 -11.11 24.25
CA TYR A 20 -4.21 -10.72 23.34
C TYR A 20 -5.61 -10.78 23.95
N GLY A 21 -5.77 -10.48 25.24
CA GLY A 21 -7.10 -10.27 25.85
C GLY A 21 -8.04 -9.48 24.92
N PRO A 22 -9.37 -9.66 25.04
CA PRO A 22 -10.42 -9.60 24.00
C PRO A 22 -10.45 -8.41 23.00
N ASP A 23 -9.57 -7.42 23.15
CA ASP A 23 -9.47 -6.18 22.39
C ASP A 23 -8.34 -6.16 21.32
N ARG A 24 -7.32 -7.03 21.37
CA ARG A 24 -6.17 -6.95 20.42
C ARG A 24 -6.34 -7.70 19.10
N SER A 25 -7.06 -8.82 19.08
CA SER A 25 -7.35 -9.61 17.87
C SER A 25 -8.11 -8.78 16.82
N ARG A 26 -9.07 -7.97 17.28
CA ARG A 26 -9.89 -7.11 16.40
C ARG A 26 -9.06 -5.97 15.79
N LYS A 27 -8.24 -5.28 16.60
CA LYS A 27 -7.35 -4.21 16.10
C LYS A 27 -6.32 -4.73 15.10
N ARG A 28 -5.76 -5.92 15.32
CA ARG A 28 -4.80 -6.55 14.38
C ARG A 28 -5.46 -6.95 13.06
N LYS A 29 -6.64 -7.58 13.11
CA LYS A 29 -7.42 -7.91 11.89
C LYS A 29 -7.88 -6.67 11.13
N LEU A 30 -8.29 -5.62 11.83
CA LEU A 30 -8.64 -4.34 11.21
C LEU A 30 -7.41 -3.67 10.56
N MET A 31 -6.24 -3.78 11.18
CA MET A 31 -4.99 -3.28 10.63
C MET A 31 -4.53 -4.09 9.41
N GLU A 32 -4.68 -5.42 9.44
CA GLU A 32 -4.40 -6.32 8.30
C GLU A 32 -5.35 -6.03 7.12
N ALA A 33 -6.64 -5.87 7.37
CA ALA A 33 -7.61 -5.50 6.33
C ALA A 33 -7.34 -4.11 5.75
N ALA A 34 -6.93 -3.13 6.58
CA ALA A 34 -6.53 -1.80 6.10
C ALA A 34 -5.26 -1.86 5.25
N LYS A 35 -4.32 -2.75 5.59
CA LYS A 35 -3.09 -2.96 4.83
C LYS A 35 -3.38 -3.63 3.48
N GLU A 36 -4.15 -4.71 3.46
CA GLU A 36 -4.57 -5.38 2.21
C GLU A 36 -5.30 -4.41 1.29
N GLN A 37 -6.17 -3.56 1.84
CA GLN A 37 -6.84 -2.52 1.09
C GLN A 37 -5.85 -1.51 0.49
N ALA A 38 -4.88 -1.04 1.27
CA ALA A 38 -3.85 -0.12 0.77
C ALA A 38 -3.02 -0.75 -0.35
N ASP A 39 -2.69 -2.05 -0.22
CA ASP A 39 -1.94 -2.81 -1.21
C ASP A 39 -2.73 -2.97 -2.53
N LEU A 40 -4.03 -3.26 -2.45
CA LEU A 40 -4.91 -3.35 -3.62
C LEU A 40 -5.06 -1.98 -4.32
N SER A 41 -5.26 -0.92 -3.56
CA SER A 41 -5.30 0.45 -4.08
C SER A 41 -4.01 0.84 -4.79
N ALA A 42 -2.86 0.54 -4.19
CA ALA A 42 -1.55 0.82 -4.77
C ALA A 42 -1.32 0.02 -6.06
N LYS A 43 -1.69 -1.27 -6.07
CA LYS A 43 -1.57 -2.13 -7.25
C LYS A 43 -2.39 -1.60 -8.42
N PHE A 44 -3.66 -1.24 -8.17
CA PHE A 44 -4.53 -0.70 -9.21
C PHE A 44 -4.02 0.65 -9.74
N ALA A 45 -3.63 1.55 -8.84
CA ALA A 45 -3.10 2.85 -9.20
C ALA A 45 -1.81 2.75 -10.02
N LEU A 46 -0.91 1.82 -9.69
CA LEU A 46 0.28 1.53 -10.50
C LEU A 46 -0.09 1.01 -11.89
N GLN A 47 -1.05 0.09 -12.01
CA GLN A 47 -1.48 -0.42 -13.31
C GLN A 47 -2.04 0.70 -14.20
N LYS A 48 -2.87 1.59 -13.64
CA LYS A 48 -3.39 2.78 -14.33
C LYS A 48 -2.27 3.74 -14.74
N ALA A 49 -1.36 4.09 -13.83
CA ALA A 49 -0.27 5.01 -14.12
C ALA A 49 0.69 4.48 -15.19
N LEU A 50 1.00 3.18 -15.16
CA LEU A 50 1.86 2.53 -16.16
C LEU A 50 1.15 2.33 -17.52
N SER A 51 -0.16 2.57 -17.61
CA SER A 51 -0.92 2.54 -18.86
C SER A 51 -0.86 3.87 -19.64
N VAL A 52 -0.22 4.91 -19.09
CA VAL A 52 -0.02 6.19 -19.77
C VAL A 52 0.64 5.96 -21.13
N HIS A 53 0.02 6.53 -22.16
CA HIS A 53 0.43 6.30 -23.55
C HIS A 53 1.87 6.72 -23.78
N GLY A 54 2.67 5.83 -24.38
CA GLY A 54 4.06 6.06 -24.74
C GLY A 54 5.05 6.08 -23.56
N ILE A 55 4.71 5.44 -22.44
CA ILE A 55 5.72 4.88 -21.53
C ILE A 55 6.11 3.50 -22.08
N SER A 56 7.39 3.32 -22.42
CA SER A 56 7.90 2.04 -22.94
C SER A 56 7.97 0.97 -21.84
N ASP A 57 7.91 -0.30 -22.22
CA ASP A 57 8.04 -1.39 -21.26
C ASP A 57 9.42 -1.43 -20.57
N SER A 58 10.46 -0.92 -21.22
CA SER A 58 11.78 -0.74 -20.59
C SER A 58 11.73 0.27 -19.43
N SER A 59 11.02 1.39 -19.59
CA SER A 59 10.83 2.39 -18.54
C SER A 59 10.00 1.83 -17.39
N LYS A 60 8.95 1.05 -17.68
CA LYS A 60 8.15 0.37 -16.63
C LYS A 60 9.03 -0.57 -15.80
N LYS A 61 9.87 -1.38 -16.46
CA LYS A 61 10.82 -2.28 -15.77
C LYS A 61 11.84 -1.49 -14.94
N ALA A 62 12.44 -0.45 -15.49
CA ALA A 62 13.39 0.39 -14.77
C ALA A 62 12.78 1.05 -13.53
N PHE A 63 11.52 1.48 -13.61
CA PHE A 63 10.80 1.99 -12.44
C PHE A 63 10.57 0.93 -11.35
N VAL A 64 10.18 -0.28 -11.74
CA VAL A 64 9.99 -1.38 -10.79
C VAL A 64 11.31 -1.77 -10.12
N GLU A 65 12.42 -1.80 -10.86
CA GLU A 65 13.75 -2.05 -10.29
C GLU A 65 14.16 -0.93 -9.32
N LEU A 66 13.92 0.34 -9.66
CA LEU A 66 14.15 1.46 -8.75
C LEU A 66 13.41 1.28 -7.41
N LEU A 67 12.14 0.86 -7.44
CA LEU A 67 11.35 0.63 -6.22
C LEU A 67 11.87 -0.57 -5.39
N LYS A 68 12.46 -1.57 -6.03
CA LYS A 68 13.08 -2.72 -5.33
C LYS A 68 14.38 -2.31 -4.65
N GLU A 69 15.22 -1.55 -5.34
CA GLU A 69 16.52 -1.09 -4.83
C GLU A 69 16.35 -0.06 -3.71
N ARG A 70 15.34 0.81 -3.83
CA ARG A 70 15.09 1.90 -2.88
C ARG A 70 13.63 1.92 -2.49
N ARG A 71 13.32 1.26 -1.36
CA ARG A 71 11.94 1.27 -0.79
C ARG A 71 11.41 2.70 -0.61
N ASP A 72 12.28 3.63 -0.23
CA ASP A 72 11.92 5.03 0.03
C ASP A 72 11.55 5.79 -1.26
N ALA A 73 11.91 5.27 -2.44
CA ALA A 73 11.53 5.87 -3.71
C ALA A 73 10.01 5.83 -3.94
N VAL A 74 9.26 5.03 -3.18
CA VAL A 74 7.78 5.07 -3.19
C VAL A 74 7.23 6.44 -2.81
N ASN A 75 7.96 7.23 -2.02
CA ASN A 75 7.54 8.58 -1.59
C ASN A 75 7.36 9.54 -2.78
N ILE A 76 8.02 9.28 -3.90
CA ILE A 76 7.89 10.02 -5.17
C ILE A 76 6.43 9.99 -5.66
N LEU A 77 5.71 8.88 -5.43
CA LEU A 77 4.32 8.70 -5.83
C LEU A 77 3.34 9.51 -4.98
N PHE A 78 3.74 9.89 -3.77
CA PHE A 78 2.90 10.60 -2.80
C PHE A 78 3.30 12.06 -2.63
N ALA A 79 4.12 12.60 -3.54
CA ALA A 79 4.50 14.01 -3.56
C ALA A 79 3.27 14.93 -3.61
N SER A 80 3.09 15.74 -2.57
CA SER A 80 1.85 16.48 -2.31
C SER A 80 2.00 17.98 -2.57
N SER A 81 3.13 18.55 -2.16
CA SER A 81 3.47 19.95 -2.41
C SER A 81 4.07 20.16 -3.80
N GLN A 82 4.00 21.38 -4.32
CA GLN A 82 4.57 21.71 -5.63
C GLN A 82 6.08 21.46 -5.70
N SER A 83 6.80 21.73 -4.61
CA SER A 83 8.24 21.50 -4.50
C SER A 83 8.58 20.01 -4.46
N GLU A 84 7.79 19.19 -3.76
CA GLU A 84 7.92 17.72 -3.79
C GLU A 84 7.62 17.15 -5.17
N LYS A 85 6.56 17.63 -5.83
CA LYS A 85 6.19 17.19 -7.18
C LYS A 85 7.28 17.48 -8.20
N GLN A 86 7.91 18.64 -8.13
CA GLN A 86 9.05 18.99 -8.99
C GLN A 86 10.23 18.05 -8.74
N LYS A 87 10.60 17.81 -7.47
CA LYS A 87 11.68 16.86 -7.13
C LYS A 87 11.37 15.45 -7.60
N ALA A 88 10.15 14.98 -7.36
CA ALA A 88 9.66 13.68 -7.79
C ALA A 88 9.71 13.52 -9.32
N THR A 89 9.30 14.56 -10.05
CA THR A 89 9.36 14.57 -11.53
C THR A 89 10.79 14.55 -12.04
N GLU A 90 11.71 15.33 -11.46
CA GLU A 90 13.13 15.30 -11.84
C GLU A 90 13.78 13.93 -11.54
N MET A 91 13.42 13.28 -10.44
CA MET A 91 13.88 11.91 -10.15
C MET A 91 13.36 10.87 -11.14
N LEU A 92 12.14 11.08 -11.68
CA LEU A 92 11.53 10.18 -12.66
C LEU A 92 11.94 10.48 -14.10
N LYS A 93 12.52 11.66 -14.37
CA LYS A 93 12.95 12.09 -15.71
C LYS A 93 13.87 11.10 -16.43
N PRO A 94 14.84 10.41 -15.78
CA PRO A 94 15.64 9.38 -16.44
C PRO A 94 14.84 8.15 -16.90
N ILE A 95 13.68 7.90 -16.28
CA ILE A 95 12.85 6.71 -16.52
C ILE A 95 11.69 7.04 -17.46
N PHE A 96 10.94 8.09 -17.15
CA PHE A 96 9.71 8.47 -17.83
C PHE A 96 9.83 9.75 -18.67
N GLY A 97 11.00 10.41 -18.67
CA GLY A 97 11.20 11.66 -19.38
C GLY A 97 10.22 12.75 -18.89
N TYR A 98 9.64 13.48 -19.83
CA TYR A 98 8.66 14.53 -19.55
C TYR A 98 7.31 13.99 -18.99
N LYS A 99 7.09 12.67 -19.02
CA LYS A 99 5.85 12.03 -18.55
C LYS A 99 5.83 11.73 -17.06
N GLY A 100 6.90 12.02 -16.33
CA GLY A 100 6.97 11.77 -14.89
C GLY A 100 5.83 12.44 -14.11
N MET A 101 5.44 13.65 -14.51
CA MET A 101 4.33 14.37 -13.89
C MET A 101 2.97 13.71 -14.17
N GLU A 102 2.68 13.40 -15.43
CA GLU A 102 1.46 12.69 -15.84
C GLU A 102 1.34 11.33 -15.15
N PHE A 103 2.45 10.61 -15.01
CA PHE A 103 2.53 9.34 -14.29
C PHE A 103 2.17 9.50 -12.80
N ILE A 104 2.78 10.47 -12.10
CA ILE A 104 2.49 10.73 -10.67
C ILE A 104 1.03 11.13 -10.49
N GLU A 105 0.52 12.04 -11.33
CA GLU A 105 -0.86 12.51 -11.25
C GLU A 105 -1.86 11.39 -11.53
N GLY A 106 -1.60 10.57 -12.54
CA GLY A 106 -2.40 9.38 -12.87
C GLY A 106 -2.44 8.37 -11.72
N PHE A 107 -1.31 8.11 -11.08
CA PHE A 107 -1.23 7.26 -9.90
C PHE A 107 -2.06 7.84 -8.74
N GLN A 108 -1.83 9.10 -8.38
CA GLN A 108 -2.51 9.73 -7.25
C GLN A 108 -4.02 9.87 -7.45
N SER A 109 -4.45 10.12 -8.68
CA SER A 109 -5.87 10.18 -9.04
C SER A 109 -6.54 8.82 -8.86
N ALA A 110 -5.97 7.77 -9.48
CA ALA A 110 -6.52 6.41 -9.38
C ALA A 110 -6.51 5.89 -7.94
N PHE A 111 -5.45 6.16 -7.17
CA PHE A 111 -5.35 5.77 -5.77
C PHE A 111 -6.43 6.43 -4.91
N ARG A 112 -6.64 7.75 -5.07
CA ARG A 112 -7.66 8.51 -4.32
C ARG A 112 -9.08 8.10 -4.70
N GLN A 113 -9.32 7.83 -5.99
CA GLN A 113 -10.62 7.35 -6.46
C GLN A 113 -10.96 6.03 -5.78
N LEU A 114 -10.05 5.06 -5.79
CA LEU A 114 -10.30 3.75 -5.18
C LEU A 114 -10.51 3.85 -3.67
N GLN A 115 -9.71 4.66 -2.96
CA GLN A 115 -9.90 4.90 -1.53
C GLN A 115 -11.28 5.50 -1.22
N SER A 116 -11.72 6.46 -2.04
CA SER A 116 -13.04 7.10 -1.89
C SER A 116 -14.19 6.10 -2.10
N GLU A 117 -14.10 5.26 -3.14
CA GLU A 117 -15.10 4.22 -3.43
C GLU A 117 -15.19 3.21 -2.27
N ILE A 118 -14.03 2.77 -1.74
CA ILE A 118 -14.00 1.82 -0.62
C ILE A 118 -14.52 2.45 0.68
N GLU A 119 -14.18 3.71 0.96
CA GLU A 119 -14.75 4.43 2.11
C GLU A 119 -16.27 4.58 2.01
N PHE A 120 -16.79 4.84 0.81
CA PHE A 120 -18.21 4.94 0.56
C PHE A 120 -18.93 3.59 0.80
N GLU A 121 -18.39 2.48 0.30
CA GLU A 121 -18.94 1.15 0.55
C GLU A 121 -18.92 0.77 2.03
N LYS A 122 -17.83 1.08 2.76
CA LYS A 122 -17.76 0.87 4.21
C LYS A 122 -18.85 1.64 4.95
N LYS A 123 -19.09 2.91 4.58
CA LYS A 123 -20.15 3.73 5.18
C LYS A 123 -21.54 3.17 4.86
N ARG A 124 -21.79 2.65 3.66
CA ARG A 124 -23.05 1.96 3.33
C ARG A 124 -23.27 0.70 4.15
N HIS A 125 -22.23 -0.10 4.38
CA HIS A 125 -22.33 -1.33 5.16
C HIS A 125 -22.48 -1.12 6.67
N VAL A 126 -22.13 0.05 7.21
CA VAL A 126 -22.37 0.41 8.62
C VAL A 126 -23.78 1.01 8.83
N ALA A 127 -24.45 1.43 7.76
CA ALA A 127 -25.79 2.04 7.80
C ALA A 127 -26.94 1.03 7.67
N ILE A 128 -26.64 -0.27 7.62
CA ILE A 128 -27.59 -1.39 7.62
C ILE A 128 -27.38 -2.16 8.94
#